data_AF-A0A934EQM2-F1
#
_entry.id   AF-A0A934EQM2-F1
#
_cell.length_a   1.000
_cell.length_b   1.000
_cell.length_c   1.000
_cell.angle_alpha   90.00
_cell.angle_beta   90.00
_cell.angle_gamma   90.00
#
_symmetry.space_group_name_H-M   'P 1'
#
loop_
_entity.id
_entity.type
_entity.pdbx_description
1 polymer ?
#
loop_
_entity_poly.entity_id
_entity_poly.type
_entity_poly.pdbx_seq_one_letter_code
_entity_poly.pdbx_strand_id
1 'polypeptide(L)'
;MILTLGLLASTTWAAEPVKINSLLTYPDMYKMKVVQVEGTVQHYHMQHFIGERSKLEKCIQIFSVEDETGTVDASYATLCQMGTVML
;
A
#
# COMPACT_ATOMS: atom_id res chain seq x y z
N MET A 1 38.91 25.44 17.84
CA MET A 1 38.26 24.15 18.09
C MET A 1 37.03 24.09 17.18
N ILE A 2 37.15 23.44 16.02
CA ILE A 2 36.05 23.34 15.05
C ILE A 2 35.26 22.08 15.41
N LEU A 3 34.06 22.24 15.98
CA LEU A 3 33.13 21.13 16.12
C LEU A 3 32.53 20.85 14.73
N THR A 4 33.04 19.83 14.06
CA THR A 4 32.37 19.18 12.93
C THR A 4 31.16 18.42 13.47
N LEU A 5 30.01 19.06 13.49
CA LEU A 5 28.72 18.43 13.78
C LEU A 5 28.35 17.59 12.55
N GLY A 6 28.71 16.31 12.57
CA GLY A 6 28.36 15.37 11.52
C GLY A 6 26.84 15.26 11.38
N LEU A 7 26.31 15.71 10.25
CA LEU A 7 24.95 15.38 9.83
C LEU A 7 24.89 13.87 9.62
N LEU A 8 24.37 13.15 10.62
CA LEU A 8 23.83 11.82 10.44
C LEU A 8 22.57 11.97 9.59
N ALA A 9 22.73 12.00 8.27
CA ALA A 9 21.62 11.81 7.36
C ALA A 9 21.11 10.38 7.59
N SER A 10 20.00 10.27 8.30
CA SER A 10 19.25 9.03 8.42
C SER A 10 18.79 8.62 7.02
N THR A 11 19.59 7.78 6.36
CA THR A 11 19.18 7.11 5.12
C THR A 11 18.04 6.17 5.50
N THR A 12 16.81 6.64 5.33
CA THR A 12 15.63 5.80 5.44
C THR A 12 15.76 4.72 4.37
N TRP A 13 16.01 3.48 4.78
CA TRP A 13 16.01 2.34 3.86
C TRP A 13 14.60 2.16 3.31
N ALA A 14 14.34 2.72 2.14
CA ALA A 14 13.21 2.30 1.34
C ALA A 14 13.51 0.88 0.87
N ALA A 15 12.68 -0.09 1.27
CA ALA A 15 12.81 -1.45 0.76
C ALA A 15 12.56 -1.43 -0.75
N GLU A 16 13.44 -2.07 -1.53
CA GLU A 16 13.24 -2.15 -2.98
C GLU A 16 11.91 -2.85 -3.29
N PRO A 17 11.13 -2.34 -4.26
CA PRO A 17 9.89 -3.00 -4.67
C PRO A 17 10.16 -4.43 -5.16
N VAL A 18 9.34 -5.37 -4.68
CA VAL A 18 9.38 -6.76 -5.14
C VAL A 18 8.49 -6.95 -6.35
N LYS A 19 8.92 -7.79 -7.30
CA LYS A 19 8.10 -8.17 -8.45
C LYS A 19 6.94 -9.08 -8.02
N ILE A 20 5.77 -8.88 -8.63
CA ILE A 20 4.55 -9.61 -8.27
C ILE A 20 4.71 -11.11 -8.47
N ASN A 21 5.37 -11.56 -9.54
CA ASN A 21 5.57 -12.98 -9.77
C ASN A 21 6.38 -13.67 -8.66
N SER A 22 7.28 -12.97 -7.97
CA SER A 22 8.00 -13.51 -6.81
C SER A 22 7.06 -13.78 -5.64
N LEU A 23 6.08 -12.89 -5.41
CA LEU A 23 5.04 -13.08 -4.39
C LEU A 23 4.16 -14.29 -4.70
N LEU A 24 3.82 -14.47 -5.98
CA LEU A 24 2.95 -15.56 -6.45
C LEU A 24 3.68 -16.92 -6.45
N THR A 25 4.97 -16.93 -6.82
CA THR A 25 5.77 -18.15 -6.92
C THR A 25 6.24 -18.65 -5.54
N TYR A 26 6.52 -17.74 -4.60
CA TYR A 26 7.08 -18.08 -3.29
C TYR A 26 6.27 -17.50 -2.11
N PRO A 27 4.96 -17.78 -2.00
CA PRO A 27 4.07 -17.13 -1.03
C PRO A 27 4.53 -17.30 0.43
N ASP A 28 5.10 -18.45 0.79
CA ASP A 28 5.58 -18.71 2.15
C ASP A 28 6.74 -17.80 2.58
N MET A 29 7.54 -17.31 1.64
CA MET A 29 8.64 -16.40 1.92
C MET A 29 8.17 -14.98 2.27
N TYR A 30 6.95 -14.61 1.88
CA TYR A 30 6.38 -13.27 2.07
C TYR A 30 5.19 -13.26 3.04
N LYS A 31 4.74 -14.42 3.48
CA LYS A 31 3.67 -14.56 4.46
C LYS A 31 3.96 -13.73 5.71
N MET A 32 3.00 -12.89 6.09
CA MET A 32 3.08 -11.96 7.23
C MET A 32 4.20 -10.92 7.15
N LYS A 33 4.75 -10.64 5.96
CA LYS A 33 5.74 -9.56 5.75
C LYS A 33 5.09 -8.34 5.11
N VAL A 34 5.66 -7.17 5.41
CA VAL A 34 5.37 -5.95 4.68
C VAL A 34 6.28 -5.92 3.44
N VAL A 35 5.68 -5.73 2.28
CA VAL A 35 6.38 -5.65 1.00
C VAL A 35 5.93 -4.40 0.25
N GLN A 36 6.81 -3.86 -0.59
CA GLN A 36 6.46 -2.81 -1.54
C GLN A 36 6.31 -3.42 -2.93
N VAL A 37 5.25 -3.06 -3.64
CA VAL A 37 4.99 -3.47 -5.02
C VAL A 37 4.68 -2.22 -5.81
N GLU A 38 5.11 -2.17 -7.07
CA GLU A 38 4.85 -1.06 -7.99
C GLU A 38 4.27 -1.63 -9.30
N GLY A 39 3.24 -0.98 -9.82
CA GLY A 39 2.55 -1.41 -11.03
C GLY A 39 1.40 -0.49 -11.42
N THR A 40 0.72 -0.86 -12.49
CA THR A 40 -0.47 -0.17 -13.01
C THR A 40 -1.71 -0.64 -12.25
N VAL A 41 -2.55 0.31 -11.81
CA VAL A 41 -3.82 0.00 -11.13
C VAL A 41 -4.91 -0.32 -12.14
N GLN A 42 -5.66 -1.39 -11.91
CA GLN A 42 -6.79 -1.85 -12.73
C GLN A 42 -7.94 -2.39 -11.85
N HIS A 43 -9.10 -2.64 -12.48
CA HIS A 43 -10.28 -3.26 -11.85
C HIS A 43 -10.71 -2.62 -10.52
N TYR A 44 -10.59 -1.29 -10.44
CA TYR A 44 -10.93 -0.52 -9.24
C TYR A 44 -12.43 -0.60 -8.91
N HIS A 45 -12.74 -0.87 -7.65
CA HIS A 45 -14.07 -0.68 -7.08
C HIS A 45 -13.99 -0.27 -5.61
N MET A 46 -15.02 0.43 -5.14
CA MET A 46 -15.13 0.94 -3.78
C MET A 46 -16.27 0.23 -3.04
N GLN A 47 -15.99 -0.24 -1.82
CA GLN A 47 -17.00 -0.75 -0.89
C GLN A 47 -17.16 0.22 0.29
N HIS A 48 -18.40 0.57 0.62
CA HIS A 48 -18.73 1.41 1.76
C HIS A 48 -19.25 0.54 2.90
N PHE A 49 -18.69 0.73 4.10
CA PHE A 49 -19.10 -0.01 5.29
C PHE A 49 -19.33 0.95 6.46
N ILE A 50 -20.52 0.91 7.05
CA ILE A 50 -20.84 1.67 8.26
C ILE A 50 -20.66 0.74 9.46
N GLY A 51 -19.67 1.04 10.30
CA GLY A 51 -19.45 0.25 11.52
C GLY A 51 -20.64 0.34 12.47
N GLU A 52 -21.27 -0.79 12.78
CA GLU A 52 -22.48 -0.82 13.62
C GLU A 52 -22.29 -0.13 14.99
N ARG A 53 -21.12 -0.33 15.61
CA ARG A 53 -20.76 0.21 16.94
C ARG A 53 -20.09 1.57 16.90
N SER A 54 -19.15 1.79 15.98
CA SER A 54 -18.38 3.04 15.92
C SER A 54 -19.12 4.15 15.18
N LYS A 55 -20.15 3.83 14.39
CA LYS A 55 -20.81 4.74 13.43
C LYS A 55 -19.84 5.40 12.43
N LEU A 56 -18.60 4.91 12.35
CA LEU A 56 -17.61 5.38 11.41
C LEU A 56 -17.86 4.73 10.05
N GLU A 57 -17.92 5.57 9.02
CA GLU A 57 -17.97 5.13 7.64
C GLU A 57 -16.55 4.78 7.17
N LYS A 58 -16.37 3.55 6.71
CA LYS A 58 -15.13 3.03 6.14
C LYS A 58 -15.30 2.87 4.63
N CYS A 59 -14.32 3.36 3.91
CA CYS A 59 -14.19 3.22 2.47
C CYS A 59 -13.07 2.21 2.21
N ILE A 60 -13.43 1.08 1.62
CA ILE A 60 -12.49 0.03 1.24
C ILE A 60 -12.35 0.09 -0.27
N GLN A 61 -11.19 0.53 -0.73
CA GLN A 61 -10.81 0.49 -2.14
C GLN A 61 -10.22 -0.88 -2.41
N ILE A 62 -10.74 -1.56 -3.43
CA ILE A 62 -10.22 -2.85 -3.89
C ILE A 62 -9.85 -2.65 -5.35
N PHE A 63 -8.63 -3.02 -5.68
CA PHE A 63 -8.07 -2.85 -7.02
C PHE A 63 -6.99 -3.91 -7.25
N SER A 64 -6.73 -4.19 -8.52
CA SER A 64 -5.61 -5.03 -8.91
C SER A 64 -4.42 -4.14 -9.28
N VAL A 65 -3.22 -4.57 -8.90
CA VAL A 65 -1.96 -3.97 -9.34
C VAL A 65 -1.31 -4.95 -10.31
N GLU A 66 -1.01 -4.49 -11.52
CA GLU A 66 -0.31 -5.27 -12.55
C GLU A 66 1.09 -4.69 -12.79
N ASP A 67 2.11 -5.54 -12.68
CA ASP A 67 3.46 -5.26 -13.14
C ASP A 67 3.78 -6.11 -14.38
N GLU A 68 5.00 -5.97 -14.93
CA GLU A 68 5.44 -6.76 -16.10
C GLU A 68 5.49 -8.28 -15.87
N THR A 69 5.30 -8.75 -14.64
CA THR A 69 5.45 -10.15 -14.23
C THR A 69 4.15 -10.80 -13.76
N GLY A 70 3.14 -10.02 -13.38
CA GLY A 70 1.83 -10.55 -12.99
C GLY A 70 0.91 -9.52 -12.36
N THR A 71 -0.20 -10.01 -11.79
CA THR A 71 -1.24 -9.19 -11.17
C THR A 71 -1.52 -9.66 -9.74
N VAL A 72 -1.72 -8.72 -8.81
CA VAL A 72 -2.14 -8.99 -7.42
C VAL A 72 -3.29 -8.09 -7.02
N ASP A 73 -4.24 -8.64 -6.26
CA ASP A 73 -5.31 -7.84 -5.67
C ASP A 73 -4.86 -7.18 -4.37
N ALA A 74 -5.19 -5.89 -4.24
CA ALA A 74 -4.89 -5.08 -3.07
C ALA A 74 -6.18 -4.49 -2.50
N SER A 75 -6.21 -4.37 -1.17
CA SER A 75 -7.28 -3.69 -0.45
C SER A 75 -6.70 -2.56 0.39
N TYR A 76 -7.22 -1.36 0.20
CA TYR A 76 -6.89 -0.18 0.99
C TYR A 76 -8.12 0.30 1.75
N ALA A 77 -8.07 0.20 3.08
CA ALA A 77 -9.15 0.61 3.95
C ALA A 77 -8.81 1.95 4.62
N THR A 78 -9.69 2.94 4.44
CA THR A 78 -9.61 4.26 5.09
C THR A 78 -10.95 4.64 5.70
N LEU A 79 -10.96 5.65 6.57
CA LEU A 79 -12.20 6.37 6.87
C LEU A 79 -12.65 7.08 5.59
N CYS A 80 -13.94 7.03 5.29
CA CYS A 80 -14.49 7.80 4.18
C CYS A 80 -14.27 9.29 4.47
N GLN A 81 -13.59 10.01 3.58
CA GLN A 81 -13.50 11.46 3.68
C GLN A 81 -14.86 12.04 3.32
N MET A 82 -15.54 12.63 4.31
CA MET A 82 -16.63 13.58 4.08
C MET A 82 -16.01 14.89 3.56
N GLY A 83 -15.51 14.93 2.32
CA GLY A 83 -14.82 16.13 1.82
C GLY A 83 -14.31 16.04 0.39
N THR A 84 -15.07 16.70 -0.51
CA THR A 84 -14.80 17.03 -1.91
C THR A 84 -14.19 15.94 -2.78
N VAL A 85 -15.07 15.24 -3.49
CA VAL A 85 -14.76 14.62 -4.78
C VAL A 85 -14.12 15.69 -5.67
N MET A 86 -12.81 15.63 -5.88
CA MET A 86 -12.19 16.33 -7.01
C MET A 86 -12.37 15.42 -8.21
N LEU A 87 -13.40 15.75 -9.00
CA LEU A 87 -13.62 15.28 -10.38
C LEU A 87 -12.46 15.74 -11.27
#